data_AF-A0A5C9BNT3-F1
#
_entry.id   AF-A0A5C9BNT3-F1
#
_cell.length_a   1.000
_cell.length_b   1.000
_cell.length_c   1.000
_cell.angle_alpha   90.00
_cell.angle_beta   90.00
_cell.angle_gamma   90.00
#
_symmetry.space_group_name_H-M   'P 1'
#
loop_
_entity.id
_entity.type
_entity.pdbx_description
1 polymer ?
#
loop_
_entity_poly.entity_id
_entity_poly.type
_entity_poly.pdbx_seq_one_letter_code
_entity_poly.pdbx_strand_id
1 'polypeptide(L)'
;NSLIVDKVRPLYEPVGAGIQKLMQMQLDDARLEYESARSRYDTARNVTVGLIAAGILLSLWLGIVLIRAIVRPLNATIGHFDQIAQGNYNNTIDVERQDEVGKVMESLKIMQVKLGFDVNDAKRRADESLRITNALDNASTGIMIADNDLNIIYVNKSVQAILQNAEGDIKKELPNFNAGALLGANIDSFHKKPEHQRQLLKTFTSTYKAAIKIGGRMKYRGSCRLRWPEICRSASAWKARKAS
;
A
#
# COMPACT_ATOMS: atom_id res chain seq x y z
N ASN A 1 -24.72 -120.51 16.89
CA ASN A 1 -24.67 -119.03 16.77
C ASN A 1 -23.81 -118.36 17.86
N SER A 2 -22.96 -119.08 18.61
CA SER A 2 -22.10 -118.51 19.68
C SER A 2 -20.73 -118.04 19.20
N LEU A 3 -20.18 -118.63 18.12
CA LEU A 3 -18.86 -118.29 17.58
C LEU A 3 -18.70 -116.83 17.13
N ILE A 4 -19.76 -116.23 16.56
CA ILE A 4 -19.73 -114.82 16.13
C ILE A 4 -19.74 -113.88 17.34
N VAL A 5 -20.49 -114.23 18.39
CA VAL A 5 -20.58 -113.42 19.61
C VAL A 5 -19.31 -113.55 20.47
N ASP A 6 -18.75 -114.75 20.58
CA ASP A 6 -17.60 -115.02 21.47
C ASP A 6 -16.23 -114.68 20.86
N LYS A 7 -16.06 -114.77 19.54
CA LYS A 7 -14.75 -114.55 18.89
C LYS A 7 -14.68 -113.34 17.97
N VAL A 8 -15.77 -112.97 17.31
CA VAL A 8 -15.75 -111.89 16.31
C VAL A 8 -16.14 -110.55 16.94
N ARG A 9 -17.18 -110.51 17.77
CA ARG A 9 -17.62 -109.30 18.48
C ARG A 9 -16.54 -108.62 19.35
N PRO A 10 -15.69 -109.33 20.12
CA PRO A 10 -14.62 -108.67 20.89
C PRO A 10 -13.52 -108.04 20.03
N LEU A 11 -13.40 -108.42 18.76
CA LEU A 11 -12.46 -107.81 17.81
C LEU A 11 -13.01 -106.53 17.16
N TYR A 12 -14.32 -106.31 17.16
CA TYR A 12 -14.95 -105.08 16.63
C TYR A 12 -14.90 -103.89 17.61
N GLU A 13 -14.93 -104.14 18.92
CA GLU A 13 -14.81 -103.07 19.93
C GLU A 13 -13.54 -102.22 19.79
N PRO A 14 -12.32 -102.78 19.67
CA PRO A 14 -11.10 -101.98 19.51
C PRO A 14 -11.05 -101.23 18.18
N VAL A 15 -11.68 -101.76 17.12
CA VAL A 15 -11.78 -101.08 15.81
C VAL A 15 -12.74 -99.89 15.90
N GLY A 16 -13.90 -100.05 16.53
CA GLY A 16 -14.84 -98.95 16.79
C GLY A 16 -14.21 -97.85 17.65
N ALA A 17 -13.48 -98.23 18.70
CA ALA A 17 -12.72 -97.30 19.54
C ALA A 17 -11.61 -96.58 18.76
N GLY A 18 -10.91 -97.29 17.86
CA GLY A 18 -9.89 -96.71 16.97
C GLY A 18 -10.48 -95.68 16.00
N ILE A 19 -11.62 -95.98 15.38
CA ILE A 19 -12.32 -95.05 14.47
C ILE A 19 -12.83 -93.82 15.23
N GLN A 20 -13.42 -93.98 16.42
CA GLN A 20 -13.81 -92.85 17.26
C GLN A 20 -12.62 -91.99 17.67
N LYS A 21 -11.49 -92.62 18.00
CA LYS A 21 -10.24 -91.92 18.33
C LYS A 21 -9.68 -91.14 17.13
N LEU A 22 -9.69 -91.71 15.93
CA LEU A 22 -9.27 -91.03 14.71
C LEU A 22 -10.21 -89.85 14.37
N MET A 23 -11.52 -90.04 14.53
CA MET A 23 -12.52 -88.99 14.30
C MET A 23 -12.38 -87.86 15.32
N GLN A 24 -12.12 -88.16 16.59
CA GLN A 24 -11.82 -87.15 17.61
C GLN A 24 -10.54 -86.38 17.27
N MET A 25 -9.48 -87.07 16.86
CA MET A 25 -8.21 -86.44 16.46
C MET A 25 -8.40 -85.47 15.29
N GLN A 26 -9.17 -85.85 14.26
CA GLN A 26 -9.50 -84.97 13.14
C GLN A 26 -10.33 -83.74 13.57
N LEU A 27 -11.29 -83.92 14.48
CA LEU A 27 -12.09 -82.82 15.01
C LEU A 27 -11.25 -81.86 15.87
N ASP A 28 -10.29 -82.37 16.63
CA ASP A 28 -9.39 -81.56 17.46
C ASP A 28 -8.38 -80.80 16.59
N ASP A 29 -7.79 -81.41 15.57
CA ASP A 29 -6.92 -80.74 14.60
C ASP A 29 -7.67 -79.61 13.87
N ALA A 30 -8.89 -79.89 13.39
CA ALA A 30 -9.73 -78.89 12.74
C ALA A 30 -10.11 -77.72 13.67
N ARG A 31 -10.32 -78.00 14.97
CA ARG A 31 -10.57 -76.95 15.98
C ARG A 31 -9.32 -76.09 16.21
N LEU A 32 -8.14 -76.69 16.32
CA LEU A 32 -6.88 -75.97 16.49
C LEU A 32 -6.58 -75.06 15.29
N GLU A 33 -6.79 -75.55 14.07
CA GLU A 33 -6.66 -74.73 12.86
C GLU A 33 -7.65 -73.56 12.86
N TYR A 34 -8.92 -73.82 13.19
CA TYR A 34 -9.95 -72.78 13.26
C TYR A 34 -9.65 -71.71 14.32
N GLU A 35 -9.24 -72.11 15.52
CA GLU A 35 -8.87 -71.18 16.60
C GLU A 35 -7.64 -70.34 16.23
N SER A 36 -6.63 -70.96 15.61
CA SER A 36 -5.44 -70.25 15.13
C SER A 36 -5.77 -69.25 14.01
N ALA A 37 -6.64 -69.64 13.07
CA ALA A 37 -7.10 -68.79 11.98
C ALA A 37 -7.93 -67.61 12.51
N ARG A 38 -8.82 -67.87 13.49
CA ARG A 38 -9.61 -66.83 14.16
C ARG A 38 -8.75 -65.83 14.91
N SER A 39 -7.77 -66.30 15.69
CA SER A 39 -6.84 -65.43 16.44
C SER A 39 -6.00 -64.55 15.51
N ARG A 40 -5.52 -65.11 14.39
CA ARG A 40 -4.82 -64.36 13.34
C ARG A 40 -5.73 -63.31 12.72
N TYR A 41 -6.97 -63.65 12.42
CA TYR A 41 -7.95 -62.70 11.89
C TYR A 41 -8.26 -61.57 12.89
N ASP A 42 -8.48 -61.88 14.16
CA ASP A 42 -8.76 -60.88 15.20
C ASP A 42 -7.56 -59.94 15.42
N THR A 43 -6.34 -60.48 15.44
CA THR A 43 -5.11 -59.69 15.55
C THR A 43 -4.91 -58.82 14.31
N ALA A 44 -5.07 -59.38 13.11
CA ALA A 44 -4.97 -58.62 11.86
C ALA A 44 -6.01 -57.49 11.81
N ARG A 45 -7.27 -57.78 12.16
CA ARG A 45 -8.34 -56.77 12.24
C ARG A 45 -7.98 -55.66 13.22
N ASN A 46 -7.54 -56.00 14.43
CA ASN A 46 -7.19 -55.01 15.45
C ASN A 46 -5.99 -54.14 15.03
N VAL A 47 -4.98 -54.72 14.38
CA VAL A 47 -3.84 -53.98 13.82
C VAL A 47 -4.31 -53.01 12.74
N THR A 48 -5.14 -53.46 11.79
CA THR A 48 -5.68 -52.59 10.73
C THR A 48 -6.52 -51.44 11.30
N VAL A 49 -7.41 -51.72 12.25
CA VAL A 49 -8.23 -50.69 12.92
C VAL A 49 -7.35 -49.71 13.69
N GLY A 50 -6.33 -50.20 14.40
CA GLY A 50 -5.37 -49.36 15.12
C GLY A 50 -4.61 -48.41 14.19
N LEU A 51 -4.15 -48.89 13.03
CA LEU A 51 -3.45 -48.07 12.04
C LEU A 51 -4.35 -46.99 11.44
N ILE A 52 -5.62 -47.32 11.13
CA ILE A 52 -6.59 -46.34 10.62
C ILE A 52 -6.85 -45.26 11.67
N ALA A 53 -7.10 -45.65 12.92
CA ALA A 53 -7.33 -44.71 14.01
C ALA A 53 -6.11 -43.80 14.24
N ALA A 54 -4.90 -44.36 14.24
CA ALA A 54 -3.66 -43.59 14.36
C ALA A 54 -3.48 -42.60 13.20
N GLY A 55 -3.80 -43.01 11.97
CA GLY A 55 -3.76 -42.14 10.79
C GLY A 55 -4.70 -40.94 10.92
N ILE A 56 -5.94 -41.17 11.34
CA ILE A 56 -6.93 -40.09 11.55
C ILE A 56 -6.46 -39.13 12.64
N LEU A 57 -5.95 -39.64 13.76
CA LEU A 57 -5.43 -38.83 14.85
C LEU A 57 -4.23 -37.99 14.39
N LEU A 58 -3.32 -38.57 13.63
CA LEU A 58 -2.16 -37.86 13.08
C LEU A 58 -2.60 -36.77 12.08
N SER A 59 -3.55 -37.04 11.20
CA SER A 59 -4.10 -36.04 10.27
C SER A 59 -4.75 -34.88 10.99
N LEU A 60 -5.54 -35.15 12.04
CA LEU A 60 -6.14 -34.09 12.86
C LEU A 60 -5.08 -33.27 13.60
N TRP A 61 -4.06 -33.93 14.16
CA TRP A 61 -2.96 -33.27 14.84
C TRP A 61 -2.17 -32.35 13.89
N LEU A 62 -1.76 -32.86 12.73
CA LEU A 62 -1.07 -32.07 11.70
C LEU A 62 -1.93 -30.90 11.21
N GLY A 63 -3.23 -31.11 11.02
CA GLY A 63 -4.16 -30.06 10.62
C GLY A 63 -4.23 -28.93 11.65
N ILE A 64 -4.34 -29.25 12.94
CA ILE A 64 -4.34 -28.26 14.02
C ILE A 64 -3.02 -27.50 14.08
N VAL A 65 -1.89 -28.20 13.94
CA VAL A 65 -0.55 -27.58 13.90
C VAL A 65 -0.43 -26.62 12.71
N LEU A 66 -0.85 -27.03 11.51
CA LEU A 66 -0.79 -26.21 10.30
C LEU A 66 -1.65 -24.94 10.41
N ILE A 67 -2.87 -25.07 10.94
CA ILE A 67 -3.75 -23.92 11.17
C ILE A 67 -3.12 -22.92 12.15
N ARG A 68 -2.50 -23.42 13.23
CA ARG A 68 -1.86 -22.56 14.23
C ARG A 68 -0.55 -21.95 13.74
N ALA A 69 0.22 -22.69 12.94
CA ALA A 69 1.54 -22.27 12.49
C ALA A 69 1.49 -21.33 11.28
N ILE A 70 0.51 -21.49 10.37
CA ILE A 70 0.46 -20.77 9.09
C ILE A 70 -0.81 -19.92 8.96
N VAL A 71 -1.99 -20.53 9.08
CA VAL A 71 -3.27 -19.85 8.75
C VAL A 71 -3.56 -18.70 9.71
N ARG A 72 -3.40 -18.91 11.02
CA ARG A 72 -3.63 -17.86 12.02
C ARG A 72 -2.73 -16.62 11.84
N PRO A 73 -1.40 -16.73 11.73
CA PRO A 73 -0.56 -15.55 11.54
C PRO A 73 -0.77 -14.85 10.19
N LEU A 74 -1.08 -15.59 9.12
CA LEU A 74 -1.43 -14.98 7.84
C LEU A 74 -2.72 -14.17 7.92
N ASN A 75 -3.75 -14.68 8.61
CA ASN A 75 -4.99 -13.92 8.82
C ASN A 75 -4.77 -12.67 9.70
N ALA A 76 -3.90 -12.74 10.70
CA ALA A 76 -3.51 -11.55 11.47
C ALA A 76 -2.81 -10.50 10.59
N THR A 77 -1.96 -10.96 9.66
CA THR A 77 -1.26 -10.10 8.68
C THR A 77 -2.24 -9.37 7.76
N ILE A 78 -3.32 -10.02 7.31
CA ILE A 78 -4.38 -9.37 6.52
C ILE A 78 -5.02 -8.21 7.30
N GLY A 79 -5.25 -8.37 8.60
CA GLY A 79 -5.77 -7.29 9.44
C GLY A 79 -4.84 -6.06 9.50
N HIS A 80 -3.52 -6.27 9.44
CA HIS A 80 -2.56 -5.16 9.35
C HIS A 80 -2.62 -4.44 7.99
N PHE A 81 -2.83 -5.17 6.89
CA PHE A 81 -3.04 -4.55 5.57
C PHE A 81 -4.27 -3.66 5.55
N ASP A 82 -5.39 -4.10 6.14
CA ASP A 82 -6.61 -3.29 6.23
C ASP A 82 -6.37 -1.99 7.02
N GLN A 83 -5.60 -2.06 8.10
CA GLN A 83 -5.24 -0.88 8.89
C GLN A 83 -4.37 0.10 8.10
N ILE A 84 -3.38 -0.41 7.35
CA ILE A 84 -2.51 0.40 6.47
C ILE A 84 -3.34 1.05 5.36
N ALA A 85 -4.29 0.32 4.77
CA ALA A 85 -5.18 0.83 3.72
C ALA A 85 -6.11 1.95 4.25
N GLN A 86 -6.47 1.91 5.53
CA GLN A 86 -7.24 2.96 6.21
C GLN A 86 -6.38 4.14 6.68
N GLY A 87 -5.07 4.16 6.38
CA GLY A 87 -4.15 5.22 6.76
C GLY A 87 -3.68 5.15 8.21
N ASN A 88 -3.90 4.03 8.90
CA ASN A 88 -3.40 3.83 10.27
C ASN A 88 -2.02 3.16 10.25
N TYR A 89 -0.98 3.98 10.31
CA TYR A 89 0.42 3.53 10.31
C TYR A 89 1.05 3.42 11.71
N ASN A 90 0.31 3.80 12.76
CA ASN A 90 0.85 3.89 14.12
C ASN A 90 0.59 2.64 14.98
N ASN A 91 -0.03 1.60 14.41
CA ASN A 91 -0.18 0.35 15.13
C ASN A 91 1.16 -0.41 15.17
N THR A 92 1.38 -1.16 16.25
CA THR A 92 2.61 -1.95 16.41
C THR A 92 2.41 -3.33 15.82
N ILE A 93 3.18 -3.66 14.78
CA ILE A 93 3.33 -5.02 14.28
C ILE A 93 4.49 -5.66 15.05
N ASP A 94 4.17 -6.60 15.94
CA ASP A 94 5.17 -7.40 16.62
C ASP A 94 5.49 -8.66 15.82
N VAL A 95 6.78 -8.96 15.67
CA VAL A 95 7.27 -10.05 14.84
C VAL A 95 8.20 -10.90 15.69
N GLU A 96 7.61 -11.85 16.43
CA GLU A 96 8.37 -12.78 17.28
C GLU A 96 8.91 -13.99 16.50
N ARG A 97 8.39 -14.23 15.29
CA ARG A 97 8.60 -15.46 14.52
C ARG A 97 9.82 -15.34 13.60
N GLN A 98 10.64 -16.38 13.52
CA GLN A 98 11.90 -16.39 12.73
C GLN A 98 11.86 -17.26 11.46
N ASP A 99 10.66 -17.63 10.99
CA ASP A 99 10.49 -18.39 9.74
C ASP A 99 10.11 -17.48 8.56
N GLU A 100 9.74 -18.07 7.43
CA GLU A 100 9.36 -17.34 6.21
C GLU A 100 8.15 -16.43 6.45
N VAL A 101 7.19 -16.86 7.29
CA VAL A 101 6.03 -16.04 7.66
C VAL A 101 6.49 -14.84 8.50
N GLY A 102 7.43 -15.06 9.42
CA GLY A 102 8.08 -13.98 10.17
C GLY A 102 8.75 -12.94 9.28
N LYS A 103 9.53 -13.38 8.27
CA LYS A 103 10.19 -12.47 7.30
C LYS A 103 9.20 -11.63 6.51
N VAL A 104 8.06 -12.21 6.13
CA VAL A 104 6.98 -11.48 5.44
C VAL A 104 6.37 -10.42 6.38
N MET A 105 6.10 -10.76 7.65
CA MET A 105 5.60 -9.80 8.64
C MET A 105 6.61 -8.68 8.93
N GLU A 106 7.90 -8.99 8.98
CA GLU A 106 8.97 -8.01 9.14
C GLU A 106 9.01 -7.04 7.94
N SER A 107 8.94 -7.58 6.72
CA SER A 107 8.88 -6.77 5.49
C SER A 107 7.65 -5.87 5.48
N LEU A 108 6.50 -6.38 5.95
CA LEU A 108 5.28 -5.59 6.11
C LEU A 108 5.45 -4.45 7.13
N LYS A 109 6.09 -4.72 8.28
CA LYS A 109 6.38 -3.71 9.30
C LYS A 109 7.27 -2.59 8.73
N ILE A 110 8.30 -2.95 7.98
CA ILE A 110 9.18 -1.97 7.31
C ILE A 110 8.37 -1.10 6.35
N MET A 111 7.49 -1.70 5.55
CA MET A 111 6.62 -0.97 4.63
C MET A 111 5.69 0.00 5.37
N GLN A 112 5.05 -0.44 6.45
CA GLN A 112 4.19 0.40 7.27
C GLN A 112 4.92 1.62 7.82
N VAL A 113 6.10 1.40 8.42
CA VAL A 113 6.91 2.48 9.01
C VAL A 113 7.30 3.49 7.94
N LYS A 114 7.73 3.02 6.76
CA LYS A 114 8.09 3.89 5.64
C LYS A 114 6.90 4.69 5.12
N LEU A 115 5.76 4.04 4.88
CA LEU A 115 4.55 4.72 4.43
C LEU A 115 4.07 5.76 5.44
N GLY A 116 4.06 5.42 6.73
CA GLY A 116 3.70 6.34 7.80
C GLY A 116 4.62 7.57 7.84
N PHE A 117 5.93 7.36 7.68
CA PHE A 117 6.89 8.45 7.58
C PHE A 117 6.65 9.33 6.34
N ASP A 118 6.51 8.74 5.16
CA ASP A 118 6.34 9.46 3.89
C ASP A 118 5.05 10.30 3.89
N VAL A 119 3.94 9.75 4.41
CA VAL A 119 2.67 10.47 4.54
C VAL A 119 2.79 11.62 5.53
N ASN A 120 3.44 11.40 6.67
CA ASN A 120 3.62 12.45 7.68
C ASN A 120 4.55 13.58 7.18
N ASP A 121 5.62 13.24 6.45
CA ASP A 121 6.50 14.24 5.85
C ASP A 121 5.79 15.03 4.74
N ALA A 122 5.01 14.37 3.88
CA ALA A 122 4.19 15.03 2.87
C ALA A 122 3.19 16.00 3.50
N LYS A 123 2.52 15.58 4.59
CA LYS A 123 1.61 16.45 5.36
C LYS A 123 2.34 17.65 5.95
N ARG A 124 3.52 17.44 6.55
CA ARG A 124 4.33 18.53 7.12
C ARG A 124 4.73 19.56 6.05
N ARG A 125 5.14 19.10 4.86
CA ARG A 125 5.47 19.98 3.73
C ARG A 125 4.25 20.75 3.22
N ALA A 126 3.09 20.10 3.17
CA ALA A 126 1.84 20.76 2.81
C ALA A 126 1.46 21.86 3.82
N ASP A 127 1.56 21.56 5.12
CA ASP A 127 1.30 22.53 6.19
C ASP A 127 2.28 23.73 6.14
N GLU A 128 3.56 23.47 5.85
CA GLU A 128 4.55 24.54 5.66
C GLU A 128 4.23 25.42 4.44
N SER A 129 3.87 24.80 3.31
CA SER A 129 3.45 25.53 2.12
C SER A 129 2.21 26.39 2.38
N LEU A 130 1.21 25.86 3.11
CA LEU A 130 0.03 26.62 3.51
C LEU A 130 0.38 27.81 4.41
N ARG A 131 1.32 27.65 5.34
CA ARG A 131 1.80 28.77 6.18
C ARG A 131 2.46 29.87 5.35
N ILE A 132 3.28 29.51 4.36
CA ILE A 132 3.91 30.47 3.45
C ILE A 132 2.82 31.20 2.64
N THR A 133 1.90 30.47 2.02
CA THR A 133 0.81 31.06 1.23
C THR A 133 -0.05 32.01 2.06
N ASN A 134 -0.40 31.63 3.30
CA ASN A 134 -1.15 32.48 4.22
C ASN A 134 -0.40 33.77 4.59
N ALA A 135 0.93 33.70 4.75
CA ALA A 135 1.73 34.89 5.01
C ALA A 135 1.79 35.83 3.78
N LEU A 136 1.89 35.26 2.57
CA LEU A 136 1.88 36.02 1.33
C LEU A 136 0.51 36.68 1.07
N ASP A 137 -0.59 35.98 1.37
CA ASP A 137 -1.96 36.46 1.16
C ASP A 137 -2.30 37.70 2.00
N ASN A 138 -1.74 37.77 3.20
CA ASN A 138 -1.94 38.88 4.14
C ASN A 138 -0.83 39.95 4.05
N ALA A 139 0.16 39.78 3.18
CA ALA A 139 1.20 40.79 3.00
C ALA A 139 0.63 42.06 2.35
N SER A 140 0.90 43.22 2.95
CA SER A 140 0.46 44.52 2.41
C SER A 140 1.15 44.90 1.11
N THR A 141 2.32 44.33 0.82
CA THR A 141 3.01 44.51 -0.46
C THR A 141 2.36 43.64 -1.53
N GLY A 142 2.15 44.18 -2.73
CA GLY A 142 1.65 43.38 -3.84
C GLY A 142 2.65 42.31 -4.28
N ILE A 143 2.23 41.04 -4.23
CA ILE A 143 3.03 39.88 -4.61
C ILE A 143 2.32 39.15 -5.75
N MET A 144 3.07 38.86 -6.80
CA MET A 144 2.65 38.06 -7.94
C MET A 144 3.78 37.10 -8.31
N ILE A 145 3.46 35.83 -8.53
CA ILE A 145 4.42 34.77 -8.89
C ILE A 145 3.94 34.12 -10.19
N ALA A 146 4.88 33.85 -11.09
CA ALA A 146 4.64 33.13 -12.32
C ALA A 146 5.58 31.92 -12.46
N ASP A 147 5.13 30.94 -13.25
CA ASP A 147 5.93 29.77 -13.61
C ASP A 147 7.02 30.11 -14.64
N ASN A 148 7.74 29.08 -15.12
CA ASN A 148 8.80 29.23 -16.11
C ASN A 148 8.29 29.66 -17.50
N ASP A 149 7.01 29.42 -17.79
CA ASP A 149 6.35 29.79 -19.05
C ASP A 149 5.69 31.17 -18.98
N LEU A 150 5.84 31.85 -17.84
CA LEU A 150 5.30 33.17 -17.51
C LEU A 150 3.79 33.19 -17.33
N ASN A 151 3.18 32.06 -16.94
CA ASN A 151 1.80 32.05 -16.48
C ASN A 151 1.76 32.43 -15.01
N ILE A 152 0.87 33.34 -14.63
CA ILE A 152 0.72 33.78 -13.24
C ILE A 152 0.06 32.65 -12.45
N ILE A 153 0.80 32.07 -11.50
CA ILE A 153 0.35 30.95 -10.66
C ILE A 153 -0.12 31.42 -9.28
N TYR A 154 0.22 32.64 -8.87
CA TYR A 154 -0.17 33.19 -7.58
C TYR A 154 -0.22 34.73 -7.61
N VAL A 155 -1.26 35.29 -6.97
CA VAL A 155 -1.43 36.72 -6.70
C VAL A 155 -1.99 36.89 -5.30
N ASN A 156 -1.45 37.83 -4.53
CA ASN A 156 -2.01 38.14 -3.23
C ASN A 156 -3.11 39.21 -3.29
N LYS A 157 -3.88 39.35 -2.21
CA LYS A 157 -4.99 40.32 -2.12
C LYS A 157 -4.54 41.76 -2.39
N SER A 158 -3.33 42.12 -1.95
CA SER A 158 -2.78 43.47 -2.15
C SER A 158 -2.54 43.78 -3.62
N VAL A 159 -1.87 42.90 -4.39
CA VAL A 159 -1.61 43.17 -5.82
C VAL A 159 -2.91 43.20 -6.61
N GLN A 160 -3.88 42.36 -6.26
CA GLN A 160 -5.19 42.35 -6.90
C GLN A 160 -5.91 43.68 -6.68
N ALA A 161 -5.99 44.17 -5.43
CA ALA A 161 -6.62 45.45 -5.12
C ALA A 161 -5.90 46.63 -5.81
N ILE A 162 -4.57 46.62 -5.82
CA ILE A 162 -3.75 47.62 -6.51
C ILE A 162 -4.08 47.67 -8.01
N LEU A 163 -4.12 46.51 -8.68
CA LEU A 163 -4.35 46.42 -10.11
C LEU A 163 -5.80 46.68 -10.49
N GLN A 164 -6.77 46.28 -9.67
CA GLN A 164 -8.18 46.62 -9.85
C GLN A 164 -8.41 48.13 -9.77
N ASN A 165 -7.85 48.80 -8.76
CA ASN A 165 -7.94 50.25 -8.62
C ASN A 165 -7.28 51.00 -9.79
N ALA A 166 -6.22 50.43 -10.39
CA ALA A 166 -5.50 51.02 -11.51
C ALA A 166 -6.01 50.55 -12.89
N GLU A 167 -7.00 49.65 -12.96
CA GLU A 167 -7.40 48.95 -14.18
C GLU A 167 -7.81 49.91 -15.30
N GLY A 168 -8.59 50.94 -14.98
CA GLY A 168 -9.05 51.93 -15.96
C GLY A 168 -7.91 52.74 -16.58
N ASP A 169 -6.85 53.03 -15.82
CA ASP A 169 -5.66 53.70 -16.34
C ASP A 169 -4.78 52.74 -17.15
N ILE A 170 -4.65 51.48 -16.73
CA ILE A 170 -3.90 50.46 -17.45
C ILE A 170 -4.55 50.15 -18.81
N LYS A 171 -5.88 50.08 -18.87
CA LYS A 171 -6.64 49.84 -20.11
C LYS A 171 -6.40 50.87 -21.21
N LYS A 172 -6.01 52.11 -20.85
CA LYS A 172 -5.64 53.14 -21.85
C LYS A 172 -4.41 52.76 -22.67
N GLU A 173 -3.50 51.96 -22.10
CA GLU A 173 -2.29 51.49 -22.78
C GLU A 173 -2.37 50.02 -23.19
N LEU A 174 -3.15 49.21 -22.46
CA LEU A 174 -3.36 47.78 -22.66
C LEU A 174 -4.86 47.46 -22.67
N PRO A 175 -5.56 47.62 -23.80
CA PRO A 175 -7.03 47.52 -23.87
C PRO A 175 -7.60 46.17 -23.39
N ASN A 176 -6.82 45.09 -23.53
CA ASN A 176 -7.19 43.73 -23.15
C ASN A 176 -6.85 43.38 -21.69
N PHE A 177 -6.34 44.33 -20.90
CA PHE A 177 -5.99 44.10 -19.50
C PHE A 177 -7.25 43.79 -18.67
N ASN A 178 -7.20 42.75 -17.83
CA ASN A 178 -8.27 42.40 -16.91
C ASN A 178 -7.68 42.08 -15.53
N ALA A 179 -7.99 42.91 -14.53
CA ALA A 179 -7.49 42.75 -13.17
C ALA A 179 -8.18 41.61 -12.39
N GLY A 180 -9.34 41.14 -12.83
CA GLY A 180 -10.05 39.98 -12.25
C GLY A 180 -9.53 38.64 -12.75
N ALA A 181 -8.95 38.59 -13.95
CA ALA A 181 -8.46 37.38 -14.60
C ALA A 181 -6.93 37.31 -14.63
N LEU A 182 -6.28 37.65 -13.52
CA LEU A 182 -4.81 37.63 -13.41
C LEU A 182 -4.27 36.21 -13.24
N LEU A 183 -4.94 35.36 -12.45
CA LEU A 183 -4.50 33.98 -12.22
C LEU A 183 -4.65 33.17 -13.52
N GLY A 184 -3.59 32.46 -13.90
CA GLY A 184 -3.52 31.70 -15.15
C GLY A 184 -3.24 32.55 -16.40
N ALA A 185 -3.29 33.88 -16.32
CA ALA A 185 -2.94 34.74 -17.44
C ALA A 185 -1.42 34.70 -17.69
N ASN A 186 -1.05 34.76 -18.97
CA ASN A 186 0.36 34.86 -19.34
C ASN A 186 0.84 36.32 -19.29
N ILE A 187 2.01 36.55 -18.71
CA ILE A 187 2.54 37.91 -18.51
C ILE A 187 2.90 38.60 -19.85
N ASP A 188 3.08 37.83 -20.93
CA ASP A 188 3.31 38.36 -22.27
C ASP A 188 2.20 39.32 -22.72
N SER A 189 0.96 39.08 -22.28
CA SER A 189 -0.20 39.93 -22.60
C SER A 189 -0.08 41.36 -22.07
N PHE A 190 0.80 41.61 -21.10
CA PHE A 190 1.04 42.94 -20.56
C PHE A 190 2.12 43.73 -21.35
N HIS A 191 2.62 43.17 -22.47
CA HIS A 191 3.77 43.69 -23.20
C HIS A 191 3.50 43.86 -24.68
N LYS A 192 3.99 44.98 -25.24
CA LYS A 192 3.93 45.22 -26.69
C LYS A 192 4.84 44.29 -27.50
N LYS A 193 5.92 43.76 -26.89
CA LYS A 193 6.91 42.87 -27.53
C LYS A 193 7.33 41.70 -26.60
N PRO A 194 6.54 40.61 -26.55
CA PRO A 194 6.80 39.46 -25.67
C PRO A 194 8.18 38.81 -25.84
N GLU A 195 8.63 38.63 -27.08
CA GLU A 195 9.93 38.03 -27.45
C GLU A 195 11.12 38.70 -26.76
N HIS A 196 11.11 40.03 -26.74
CA HIS A 196 12.17 40.83 -26.12
C HIS A 196 12.21 40.64 -24.62
N GLN A 197 11.03 40.65 -24.00
CA GLN A 197 10.88 40.39 -22.58
C GLN A 197 11.44 39.01 -22.25
N ARG A 198 11.02 37.94 -22.94
CA ARG A 198 11.48 36.57 -22.71
C ARG A 198 13.01 36.42 -22.83
N GLN A 199 13.66 37.12 -23.75
CA GLN A 199 15.14 37.11 -23.85
C GLN A 199 15.80 37.85 -22.68
N LEU A 200 15.29 39.02 -22.32
CA LEU A 200 15.82 39.81 -21.22
C LEU A 200 15.65 39.08 -19.88
N LEU A 201 14.46 38.53 -19.69
CA LEU A 201 14.14 37.57 -18.66
C LEU A 201 15.26 36.55 -18.63
N LYS A 202 15.54 35.84 -19.73
CA LYS A 202 16.51 34.75 -19.78
C LYS A 202 17.93 35.02 -19.24
N THR A 203 18.29 36.28 -19.05
CA THR A 203 19.63 36.70 -18.61
C THR A 203 19.78 36.97 -17.11
N PHE A 204 18.72 37.11 -16.30
CA PHE A 204 18.93 37.34 -14.86
C PHE A 204 19.29 36.08 -14.10
N THR A 205 20.27 36.28 -13.21
CA THR A 205 20.78 35.37 -12.20
C THR A 205 20.53 35.90 -10.78
N SER A 206 20.09 37.16 -10.63
CA SER A 206 19.88 37.83 -9.34
C SER A 206 18.61 38.68 -9.32
N THR A 207 18.20 39.14 -8.13
CA THR A 207 16.98 39.95 -7.94
C THR A 207 17.12 41.31 -8.61
N TYR A 208 16.23 41.61 -9.55
CA TYR A 208 16.13 42.91 -10.21
C TYR A 208 15.06 43.76 -9.53
N LYS A 209 15.42 44.96 -9.05
CA LYS A 209 14.49 45.91 -8.45
C LYS A 209 14.35 47.12 -9.36
N ALA A 210 13.14 47.56 -9.63
CA ALA A 210 12.95 48.89 -10.18
C ALA A 210 11.53 49.44 -9.99
N ALA A 211 11.37 50.71 -10.34
CA ALA A 211 10.18 51.49 -10.06
C ALA A 211 9.44 51.84 -11.36
N ILE A 212 8.14 51.59 -11.39
CA ILE A 212 7.27 51.79 -12.55
C ILE A 212 6.28 52.89 -12.20
N LYS A 213 6.06 53.82 -13.15
CA LYS A 213 5.00 54.82 -13.04
C LYS A 213 3.84 54.40 -13.93
N ILE A 214 2.68 54.08 -13.35
CA ILE A 214 1.48 53.66 -14.08
C ILE A 214 0.42 54.78 -13.93
N GLY A 215 -0.21 55.20 -15.03
CA GLY A 215 -1.34 56.15 -15.00
C GLY A 215 -1.03 57.56 -14.48
N GLY A 216 0.24 58.01 -14.49
CA GLY A 216 0.63 59.36 -14.07
C GLY A 216 0.61 59.65 -12.56
N ARG A 217 -0.02 58.81 -11.73
CA ARG A 217 -0.29 59.08 -10.30
C ARG A 217 0.54 58.28 -9.29
N MET A 218 1.12 57.13 -9.63
CA MET A 218 1.71 56.23 -8.63
C MET A 218 3.09 55.69 -9.03
N LYS A 219 4.06 55.73 -8.11
CA LYS A 219 5.37 55.05 -8.21
C LYS A 219 5.26 53.67 -7.55
N TYR A 220 5.16 52.61 -8.35
CA TYR A 220 5.23 51.23 -7.84
C TYR A 220 6.69 50.80 -7.77
N ARG A 221 7.19 50.40 -6.60
CA ARG A 221 8.50 49.73 -6.47
C ARG A 221 8.27 48.22 -6.53
N GLY A 222 8.67 47.59 -7.63
CA GLY A 222 8.69 46.14 -7.77
C GLY A 222 10.10 45.60 -7.51
N SER A 223 10.19 44.47 -6.81
CA SER A 223 11.41 43.67 -6.74
C SER A 223 11.09 42.29 -7.28
N CYS A 224 11.69 41.93 -8.41
CA CYS A 224 11.46 40.66 -9.07
C CYS A 224 12.71 39.79 -9.00
N ARG A 225 12.57 38.59 -8.43
CA ARG A 225 13.64 37.57 -8.43
C ARG A 225 13.57 36.66 -9.65
N LEU A 226 12.45 36.69 -10.37
CA LEU A 226 12.32 36.21 -11.73
C LEU A 226 12.41 37.41 -12.66
N ARG A 227 13.51 37.57 -13.40
CA ARG A 227 13.40 37.90 -14.83
C ARG A 227 12.35 38.97 -15.16
N TRP A 228 12.48 40.25 -14.78
CA TRP A 228 11.48 41.32 -15.12
C TRP A 228 11.99 42.78 -15.00
N PRO A 229 12.62 43.39 -16.04
CA PRO A 229 13.15 44.77 -15.99
C PRO A 229 12.46 45.77 -16.92
N GLU A 230 11.71 45.35 -17.92
CA GLU A 230 11.40 46.27 -19.03
C GLU A 230 10.14 47.11 -18.84
N ILE A 231 9.24 46.69 -17.94
CA ILE A 231 8.25 47.64 -17.40
C ILE A 231 8.98 48.75 -16.61
N CYS A 232 10.15 48.44 -16.03
CA CYS A 232 10.94 49.40 -15.28
C CYS A 232 11.83 50.31 -16.16
N ARG A 233 12.24 49.89 -17.37
CA ARG A 233 13.01 50.73 -18.30
C ARG A 233 12.13 51.53 -19.27
N SER A 234 10.94 51.05 -19.62
CA SER A 234 10.05 51.78 -20.54
C SER A 234 9.47 53.06 -19.91
N ALA A 235 9.38 53.14 -18.58
CA ALA A 235 8.97 54.37 -17.89
C ALA A 235 10.05 55.47 -17.89
N SER A 236 11.34 55.13 -17.93
CA SER A 236 12.43 56.11 -18.10
C SER A 236 12.60 56.53 -19.56
N ALA A 237 12.31 55.65 -20.53
CA ALA A 237 12.22 56.03 -21.95
C ALA A 237 11.04 56.97 -22.24
N TRP A 238 9.98 56.96 -21.41
CA TRP A 238 8.85 57.90 -21.52
C TRP A 238 9.20 59.35 -21.12
N LYS A 239 10.28 59.56 -20.37
CA LYS A 239 10.82 60.90 -20.08
C LYS A 239 11.63 61.49 -21.24
N ALA A 240 12.14 60.66 -22.15
CA ALA A 240 13.01 61.11 -23.25
C ALA A 240 12.28 61.45 -24.56
N ARG A 241 10.93 61.33 -24.61
CA ARG A 241 10.12 61.73 -25.79
C ARG A 241 9.11 62.86 -25.51
N LYS A 242 9.22 63.56 -24.38
CA LYS A 242 8.46 64.79 -24.07
C LYS A 242 9.37 66.00 -23.80
N ALA A 243 10.63 65.92 -24.22
CA ALA A 243 11.58 67.04 -24.24
C ALA A 243 12.24 67.11 -25.63
N SER A 244 11.37 67.16 -26.64
CA SER A 244 11.61 67.63 -28.01
C SER A 244 10.25 67.98 -28.58
#